data_AF-A0A9N9NPH3-F1
#
_entry.id   AF-A0A9N9NPH3-F1
#
_cell.length_a   1.000
_cell.length_b   1.000
_cell.length_c   1.000
_cell.angle_alpha   90.00
_cell.angle_beta   90.00
_cell.angle_gamma   90.00
#
_symmetry.space_group_name_H-M   'P 1'
#
loop_
_entity.id
_entity.type
_entity.pdbx_description
1 polymer ?
#
loop_
_entity_poly.entity_id
_entity_poly.type
_entity_poly.pdbx_seq_one_letter_code
_entity_poly.pdbx_strand_id
1 'polypeptide(L)'
;MSNQLSSTEADIATCQYCSKHWSYGHPAEIEAYFVNICPEVSKDIKDYWQELLSDKIISYNNPFIANLFNTLNSAYVLPSCITFSNRLLEQETAKINLKVDAELEKCKFLTLALGGWLSPSGNSIYNYIISTTDQHEYLITLKDYSKISQTEVYITNEIESIIVNIEVKKVAEIVTNSNKLVYYEKDLTQQKLRNSVNNSIFSDINEHLLNTNQEYQLSNNQEITLSEIVEQ
;
A
#
# COMPACT_ATOMS: atom_id res chain seq x y z
N MET A 1 -8.45 35.87 7.71
CA MET A 1 -9.86 35.78 7.26
C MET A 1 -10.01 34.47 6.53
N SER A 2 -10.76 33.57 7.15
CA SER A 2 -11.09 32.24 6.67
C SER A 2 -12.05 32.31 5.49
N ASN A 3 -11.84 31.48 4.47
CA ASN A 3 -12.88 31.03 3.53
C ASN A 3 -12.52 29.56 3.24
N GLN A 4 -12.97 28.60 4.05
CA GLN A 4 -14.18 27.80 3.79
C GLN A 4 -14.32 27.40 2.31
N LEU A 5 -13.82 26.20 1.99
CA LEU A 5 -14.18 25.47 0.78
C LEU A 5 -15.65 25.05 0.87
N SER A 6 -16.49 25.65 0.03
CA SER A 6 -17.82 25.11 -0.27
C SER A 6 -17.70 24.07 -1.38
N SER A 7 -18.09 22.85 -1.05
CA SER A 7 -18.26 21.72 -1.96
C SER A 7 -19.34 22.04 -3.02
N THR A 8 -18.93 22.34 -4.25
CA THR A 8 -19.61 22.04 -5.53
C THR A 8 -18.87 22.72 -6.69
N GLU A 9 -17.72 22.21 -7.11
CA GLU A 9 -17.16 22.53 -8.42
C GLU A 9 -16.67 21.22 -9.03
N ALA A 10 -17.27 20.83 -10.16
CA ALA A 10 -16.75 19.74 -10.97
C ALA A 10 -15.26 19.99 -11.24
N ASP A 11 -14.43 18.94 -11.27
CA ASP A 11 -12.97 19.03 -11.44
C ASP A 11 -12.60 19.75 -12.76
N ILE A 12 -12.54 21.08 -12.71
CA ILE A 12 -12.19 21.94 -13.83
C ILE A 12 -10.68 21.99 -13.90
N ALA A 13 -10.11 21.45 -14.98
CA ALA A 13 -8.70 21.63 -15.26
C ALA A 13 -8.49 22.95 -16.01
N THR A 14 -7.39 23.65 -15.73
CA THR A 14 -7.02 24.89 -16.44
C THR A 14 -5.55 24.87 -16.83
N CYS A 15 -5.24 25.25 -18.07
CA CYS A 15 -3.88 25.37 -18.56
C CYS A 15 -3.24 26.63 -17.98
N GLN A 16 -2.16 26.47 -17.22
CA GLN A 16 -1.47 27.59 -16.59
C GLN A 16 -0.84 28.59 -17.58
N TYR A 17 -0.61 28.19 -18.83
CA TYR A 17 0.08 29.00 -19.84
C TYR A 17 -0.87 29.85 -20.68
N CYS A 18 -1.98 29.26 -21.13
CA CYS A 18 -2.94 29.93 -22.02
C CYS A 18 -4.33 30.13 -21.39
N SER A 19 -4.51 29.73 -20.13
CA SER A 19 -5.79 29.83 -19.39
C SER A 19 -6.97 29.09 -20.04
N LYS A 20 -6.73 28.17 -20.98
CA LYS A 20 -7.76 27.25 -21.50
C LYS A 20 -8.28 26.36 -20.39
N HIS A 21 -9.59 26.22 -20.30
CA HIS A 21 -10.29 25.44 -19.29
C HIS A 21 -10.95 24.19 -19.89
N TRP A 22 -11.07 23.14 -19.09
CA TRP A 22 -11.79 21.91 -19.41
C TRP A 22 -12.83 21.66 -18.33
N SER A 23 -14.06 21.35 -18.75
CA SER A 23 -15.17 21.03 -17.84
C SER A 23 -15.00 19.68 -17.12
N TYR A 24 -14.12 18.82 -17.63
CA TYR A 24 -13.74 17.54 -17.01
C TYR A 24 -12.25 17.27 -17.28
N GLY A 25 -11.50 16.91 -16.25
CA GLY A 25 -10.09 16.53 -16.38
C GLY A 25 -9.92 15.17 -17.05
N HIS A 26 -9.70 15.14 -18.37
CA HIS A 26 -9.15 13.97 -19.05
C HIS A 26 -7.63 14.16 -19.22
N PRO A 27 -6.79 13.53 -18.37
CA PRO A 27 -5.35 13.80 -18.34
C PRO A 27 -4.68 13.62 -19.70
N ALA A 28 -5.09 12.61 -20.48
CA ALA A 28 -4.55 12.34 -21.80
C ALA A 28 -4.82 13.47 -22.81
N GLU A 29 -6.00 14.10 -22.76
CA GLU A 29 -6.34 15.23 -23.65
C GLU A 29 -5.59 16.50 -23.24
N ILE A 30 -5.42 16.70 -21.93
CA ILE A 30 -4.67 17.83 -21.37
C ILE A 30 -3.19 17.69 -21.70
N GLU A 31 -2.61 16.50 -21.54
CA GLU A 31 -1.22 16.19 -21.94
C GLU A 31 -1.01 16.42 -23.44
N ALA A 32 -1.90 15.89 -24.29
CA ALA A 32 -1.80 16.09 -25.74
C ALA A 32 -1.93 17.57 -26.15
N TYR A 33 -2.84 18.32 -25.51
CA TYR A 33 -2.99 19.76 -25.74
C TYR A 33 -1.75 20.53 -25.29
N PHE A 34 -1.24 20.23 -24.09
CA PHE A 34 -0.09 20.89 -23.50
C PHE A 34 1.15 20.76 -24.39
N VAL A 35 1.38 19.55 -24.89
CA VAL A 35 2.58 19.21 -25.67
C VAL A 35 2.49 19.66 -27.13
N ASN A 36 1.32 19.54 -27.77
CA ASN A 36 1.21 19.72 -29.22
C ASN A 36 0.45 20.98 -29.65
N ILE A 37 -0.38 21.55 -28.79
CA ILE A 37 -1.39 22.55 -29.21
C ILE A 37 -1.19 23.89 -28.50
N CYS A 38 -0.79 23.93 -27.23
CA CYS A 38 -0.75 25.17 -26.46
C CYS A 38 0.29 26.15 -27.03
N PRO A 39 -0.09 27.36 -27.49
CA PRO A 39 0.85 28.28 -28.13
C PRO A 39 1.82 28.95 -27.14
N GLU A 40 1.38 29.16 -25.90
CA GLU A 40 2.12 29.87 -24.84
C GLU A 40 3.17 29.00 -24.13
N VAL A 41 3.20 27.69 -24.41
CA VAL A 41 4.22 26.79 -23.85
C VAL A 41 5.49 26.90 -24.71
N SER A 42 6.63 27.14 -24.07
CA SER A 42 7.92 27.26 -24.76
C SER A 42 8.30 25.97 -25.46
N LYS A 43 9.08 26.10 -26.54
CA LYS A 43 9.52 24.96 -27.35
C LYS A 43 10.33 23.96 -26.52
N ASP A 44 11.25 24.43 -25.69
CA ASP A 44 12.09 23.55 -24.85
C ASP A 44 11.25 22.68 -23.89
N ILE A 45 10.17 23.25 -23.34
CA ILE A 45 9.23 22.51 -22.49
C ILE A 45 8.46 21.50 -23.32
N LYS A 46 7.97 21.87 -24.52
CA LYS A 46 7.31 20.93 -25.42
C LYS A 46 8.23 19.78 -25.80
N ASP A 47 9.46 20.07 -26.20
CA ASP A 47 10.45 19.08 -26.63
C ASP A 47 10.77 18.11 -25.48
N TYR A 48 10.97 18.61 -24.25
CA TYR A 48 11.16 17.77 -23.05
C TYR A 48 9.98 16.84 -22.77
N TRP A 49 8.74 17.37 -22.82
CA TRP A 49 7.55 16.55 -22.59
C TRP A 49 7.25 15.61 -23.76
N GLN A 50 7.62 15.98 -24.99
CA GLN A 50 7.55 15.10 -26.15
C GLN A 50 8.51 13.93 -25.99
N GLU A 51 9.73 14.15 -25.52
CA GLU A 51 10.69 13.08 -25.21
C GLU A 51 10.13 12.15 -24.13
N LEU A 52 9.61 12.71 -23.04
CA LEU A 52 9.03 11.95 -21.92
C LEU A 52 7.80 11.11 -22.33
N LEU A 53 6.91 11.69 -23.16
CA LEU A 53 5.75 10.97 -23.71
C LEU A 53 6.17 9.96 -24.78
N SER A 54 7.20 10.28 -25.56
CA SER A 54 7.76 9.38 -26.55
C SER A 54 8.37 8.17 -25.88
N ASP A 55 9.11 8.31 -24.77
CA ASP A 55 9.62 7.18 -23.99
C ASP A 55 8.51 6.30 -23.43
N LYS A 56 7.38 6.91 -23.03
CA LYS A 56 6.17 6.19 -22.60
C LYS A 56 5.51 5.41 -23.76
N ILE A 57 5.59 5.92 -25.00
CA ILE A 57 5.02 5.33 -26.22
C ILE A 57 5.99 4.31 -26.90
N ILE A 58 7.30 4.55 -26.86
CA ILE A 58 8.37 3.78 -27.53
C ILE A 58 8.50 2.38 -26.93
N SER A 59 8.20 2.21 -25.64
CA SER A 59 8.14 0.88 -25.00
C SER A 59 7.15 -0.07 -25.71
N TYR A 60 6.05 0.45 -26.26
CA TYR A 60 4.98 -0.35 -26.87
C TYR A 60 5.14 -0.56 -28.38
N ASN A 61 5.75 0.40 -29.09
CA ASN A 61 6.11 0.24 -30.51
C ASN A 61 7.47 -0.45 -30.69
N ASN A 62 7.92 -1.20 -29.68
CA ASN A 62 9.15 -1.96 -29.76
C ASN A 62 8.99 -3.07 -30.82
N PRO A 63 9.83 -3.10 -31.88
CA PRO A 63 9.72 -4.08 -32.94
C PRO A 63 9.88 -5.52 -32.45
N PHE A 64 10.58 -5.74 -31.33
CA PHE A 64 10.67 -7.05 -30.69
C PHE A 64 9.34 -7.51 -30.10
N ILE A 65 8.58 -6.60 -29.47
CA ILE A 65 7.24 -6.92 -28.92
C ILE A 65 6.25 -7.15 -30.05
N ALA A 66 6.25 -6.30 -31.07
CA ALA A 66 5.41 -6.50 -32.25
C ALA A 66 5.70 -7.84 -32.94
N ASN A 67 6.99 -8.19 -33.10
CA ASN A 67 7.40 -9.45 -33.70
C ASN A 67 7.04 -10.67 -32.83
N LEU A 68 7.16 -10.56 -31.50
CA LEU A 68 6.73 -11.60 -30.57
C LEU A 68 5.24 -11.92 -30.75
N PHE A 69 4.37 -10.93 -30.70
CA PHE A 69 2.92 -11.15 -30.84
C PHE A 69 2.55 -11.64 -32.24
N ASN A 70 3.17 -11.12 -33.30
CA ASN A 70 2.95 -11.60 -34.66
C ASN A 70 3.40 -13.07 -34.86
N THR A 71 4.48 -13.48 -34.19
CA THR A 71 4.96 -14.87 -34.22
C THR A 71 4.03 -15.81 -33.47
N LEU A 72 3.52 -15.38 -32.31
CA LEU A 72 2.59 -16.16 -31.50
C LEU A 72 1.21 -16.28 -32.16
N ASN A 73 0.72 -15.21 -32.75
CA ASN A 73 -0.55 -15.16 -33.45
C ASN A 73 -0.59 -13.99 -34.45
N SER A 74 -0.38 -14.29 -35.73
CA SER A 74 -0.34 -13.26 -36.79
C SER A 74 -1.68 -12.57 -37.06
N ALA A 75 -2.80 -13.17 -36.61
CA ALA A 75 -4.12 -12.54 -36.68
C ALA A 75 -4.41 -11.61 -35.48
N TYR A 76 -3.54 -11.58 -34.47
CA TYR A 76 -3.73 -10.75 -33.29
C TYR A 76 -3.36 -9.29 -33.58
N VAL A 77 -4.34 -8.40 -33.45
CA VAL A 77 -4.13 -6.96 -33.54
C VAL A 77 -3.69 -6.44 -32.18
N LEU A 78 -2.46 -5.90 -32.10
CA LEU A 78 -1.96 -5.33 -30.86
C LEU A 78 -2.86 -4.17 -30.41
N PRO A 79 -3.23 -4.11 -29.12
CA PRO A 79 -3.93 -2.95 -28.56
C PRO A 79 -3.09 -1.68 -28.70
N SER A 80 -3.64 -0.49 -28.43
CA SER A 80 -2.79 0.69 -28.28
C SER A 80 -2.04 0.67 -26.95
N CYS A 81 -0.93 1.42 -26.83
CA CYS A 81 -0.22 1.58 -25.56
C CYS A 81 -1.16 2.04 -24.44
N ILE A 82 -2.09 2.96 -24.74
CA ILE A 82 -3.10 3.46 -23.79
C ILE A 82 -4.04 2.33 -23.35
N THR A 83 -4.52 1.52 -24.30
CA THR A 83 -5.40 0.39 -24.00
C THR A 83 -4.68 -0.67 -23.18
N PHE A 84 -3.40 -0.89 -23.47
CA PHE A 84 -2.57 -1.82 -22.72
C PHE A 84 -2.33 -1.33 -21.29
N SER A 85 -1.80 -0.11 -21.10
CA SER A 85 -1.42 0.43 -19.79
C SER A 85 -2.62 0.71 -18.89
N ASN A 86 -3.66 1.37 -19.41
CA ASN A 86 -4.76 1.91 -18.59
C ASN A 86 -5.98 0.98 -18.54
N ARG A 87 -5.92 -0.20 -19.17
CA ARG A 87 -7.04 -1.15 -19.12
C ARG A 87 -6.57 -2.57 -18.91
N LEU A 88 -5.79 -3.11 -19.85
CA LEU A 88 -5.42 -4.53 -19.78
C LEU A 88 -4.49 -4.81 -18.59
N LEU A 89 -3.46 -3.98 -18.40
CA LEU A 89 -2.52 -4.12 -17.30
C LEU A 89 -3.18 -3.86 -15.94
N GLU A 90 -4.02 -2.82 -15.84
CA GLU A 90 -4.78 -2.54 -14.62
C GLU A 90 -5.74 -3.68 -14.26
N GLN A 91 -6.46 -4.24 -15.24
CA GLN A 91 -7.37 -5.37 -15.02
C GLN A 91 -6.63 -6.62 -14.55
N GLU A 92 -5.51 -6.97 -15.19
CA GLU A 92 -4.71 -8.12 -14.74
C GLU A 92 -4.06 -7.85 -13.37
N THR A 93 -3.60 -6.63 -13.11
CA THR A 93 -3.07 -6.22 -11.80
C THR A 93 -4.13 -6.39 -10.71
N ALA A 94 -5.36 -5.93 -10.94
CA ALA A 94 -6.46 -6.10 -9.99
C ALA A 94 -6.77 -7.59 -9.72
N LYS A 95 -6.79 -8.44 -10.76
CA LYS A 95 -6.99 -9.88 -10.59
C LYS A 95 -5.87 -10.55 -9.80
N ILE A 96 -4.61 -10.20 -10.10
CA ILE A 96 -3.46 -10.72 -9.38
C ILE A 96 -3.48 -10.26 -7.93
N ASN A 97 -3.75 -8.98 -7.65
CA ASN A 97 -3.85 -8.46 -6.30
C ASN A 97 -4.90 -9.22 -5.48
N LEU A 98 -6.11 -9.44 -6.03
CA LEU A 98 -7.14 -10.25 -5.36
C LEU A 98 -6.67 -11.68 -5.05
N LYS A 99 -5.90 -12.29 -5.96
CA LYS A 99 -5.34 -13.63 -5.75
C LYS A 99 -4.29 -13.63 -4.64
N VAL A 100 -3.39 -12.64 -4.65
CA VAL A 100 -2.36 -12.45 -3.63
C VAL A 100 -3.00 -12.23 -2.27
N ASP A 101 -3.99 -11.33 -2.17
CA ASP A 101 -4.72 -11.06 -0.93
C ASP A 101 -5.35 -12.34 -0.38
N ALA A 102 -6.00 -13.14 -1.24
CA ALA A 102 -6.59 -14.42 -0.84
C ALA A 102 -5.56 -15.49 -0.41
N GLU A 103 -4.32 -15.42 -0.91
CA GLU A 103 -3.21 -16.26 -0.46
C GLU A 103 -2.68 -15.78 0.89
N LEU A 104 -2.41 -14.48 1.03
CA LEU A 104 -1.94 -13.86 2.27
C LEU A 104 -2.95 -13.99 3.42
N GLU A 105 -4.26 -14.00 3.14
CA GLU A 105 -5.31 -14.26 4.13
C GLU A 105 -5.21 -15.63 4.79
N LYS A 106 -4.70 -16.64 4.07
CA LYS A 106 -4.54 -18.00 4.61
C LYS A 106 -3.27 -18.13 5.45
N CYS A 107 -2.34 -17.20 5.32
CA CYS A 107 -1.07 -17.23 6.03
C CYS A 107 -1.28 -16.77 7.48
N LYS A 108 -0.84 -17.60 8.42
CA LYS A 108 -0.86 -17.25 9.85
C LYS A 108 0.19 -16.19 10.20
N PHE A 109 1.35 -16.28 9.56
CA PHE A 109 2.50 -15.42 9.78
C PHE A 109 3.12 -15.01 8.45
N LEU A 110 3.59 -13.77 8.39
CA LEU A 110 4.21 -13.12 7.25
C LEU A 110 5.49 -12.41 7.71
N THR A 111 6.48 -12.38 6.83
CA THR A 111 7.71 -11.58 7.03
C THR A 111 7.70 -10.42 6.05
N LEU A 112 7.89 -9.19 6.55
CA LEU A 112 7.98 -7.99 5.72
C LEU A 112 9.45 -7.63 5.47
N ALA A 113 9.92 -7.78 4.25
CA ALA A 113 11.24 -7.37 3.82
C ALA A 113 11.22 -5.97 3.20
N LEU A 114 12.21 -5.15 3.57
CA LEU A 114 12.38 -3.77 3.16
C LEU A 114 13.76 -3.62 2.50
N GLY A 115 13.77 -3.18 1.24
CA GLY A 115 14.98 -2.97 0.47
C GLY A 115 15.03 -1.59 -0.16
N GLY A 116 16.07 -0.82 0.12
CA GLY A 116 16.36 0.44 -0.56
C GLY A 116 17.53 0.32 -1.52
N TRP A 117 17.45 0.98 -2.69
CA TRP A 117 18.61 1.23 -3.55
C TRP A 117 18.56 2.62 -4.18
N LEU A 118 19.75 3.10 -4.58
CA LEU A 118 19.88 4.27 -5.44
C LEU A 118 19.88 3.80 -6.89
N SER A 119 18.94 4.31 -7.67
CA SER A 119 18.95 4.14 -9.11
C SER A 119 20.16 4.86 -9.73
N PRO A 120 20.57 4.49 -10.97
CA PRO A 120 21.62 5.19 -11.69
C PRO A 120 21.37 6.70 -11.85
N SER A 121 20.10 7.11 -11.88
CA SER A 121 19.67 8.50 -12.00
C SER A 121 19.70 9.26 -10.66
N GLY A 122 20.17 8.63 -9.58
CA GLY A 122 20.20 9.22 -8.24
C GLY A 122 18.88 9.14 -7.47
N ASN A 123 17.84 8.52 -8.06
CA ASN A 123 16.56 8.33 -7.37
C ASN A 123 16.68 7.25 -6.29
N SER A 124 16.12 7.49 -5.10
CA SER A 124 16.07 6.52 -4.03
C SER A 124 14.79 5.72 -4.07
N ILE A 125 14.90 4.45 -4.46
CA ILE A 125 13.76 3.55 -4.64
C ILE A 125 13.74 2.53 -3.51
N TYR A 126 12.54 2.28 -2.98
CA TYR A 126 12.30 1.32 -1.91
C TYR A 126 11.26 0.31 -2.33
N ASN A 127 11.54 -0.97 -2.10
CA ASN A 127 10.59 -2.06 -2.24
C ASN A 127 10.15 -2.60 -0.87
N TYR A 128 8.91 -3.07 -0.86
CA TYR A 128 8.28 -3.71 0.28
C TYR A 128 7.79 -5.07 -0.20
N ILE A 129 8.40 -6.11 0.32
CA ILE A 129 8.16 -7.50 -0.10
C ILE A 129 7.60 -8.26 1.09
N ILE A 130 6.51 -9.00 0.87
CA ILE A 130 6.03 -9.97 1.85
C ILE A 130 6.54 -11.34 1.45
N SER A 131 7.19 -12.01 2.39
CA SER A 131 7.54 -13.42 2.28
C SER A 131 6.61 -14.23 3.17
N THR A 132 6.08 -15.30 2.58
CA THR A 132 5.22 -16.27 3.25
C THR A 132 6.05 -17.44 3.79
N THR A 133 5.48 -18.19 4.74
CA THR A 133 6.14 -19.36 5.34
C THR A 133 6.41 -20.50 4.34
N ASP A 134 5.67 -20.55 3.23
CA ASP A 134 5.84 -21.46 2.12
C ASP A 134 6.75 -20.90 1.01
N GLN A 135 7.53 -19.86 1.33
CA GLN A 135 8.60 -19.29 0.48
C GLN A 135 8.12 -18.57 -0.78
N HIS A 136 6.84 -18.16 -0.84
CA HIS A 136 6.38 -17.22 -1.87
C HIS A 136 6.68 -15.78 -1.45
N GLU A 137 7.18 -14.99 -2.39
CA GLU A 137 7.50 -13.57 -2.21
C GLU A 137 6.62 -12.70 -3.10
N TYR A 138 6.02 -11.68 -2.50
CA TYR A 138 5.11 -10.77 -3.18
C TYR A 138 5.60 -9.34 -3.02
N LEU A 139 5.80 -8.64 -4.13
CA LEU A 139 6.03 -7.20 -4.13
C LEU A 139 4.71 -6.48 -3.84
N ILE A 140 4.62 -5.85 -2.67
CA ILE A 140 3.41 -5.14 -2.25
C ILE A 140 3.41 -3.72 -2.76
N THR A 141 4.53 -3.02 -2.60
CA THR A 141 4.67 -1.66 -3.11
C THR A 141 6.10 -1.34 -3.45
N LEU A 142 6.24 -0.46 -4.44
CA LEU A 142 7.48 0.21 -4.80
C LEU A 142 7.28 1.71 -4.62
N LYS A 143 8.20 2.37 -3.90
CA LYS A 143 8.08 3.79 -3.55
C LYS A 143 9.34 4.54 -3.98
N ASP A 144 9.14 5.73 -4.52
CA ASP A 144 10.20 6.67 -4.84
C ASP A 144 10.29 7.72 -3.71
N TYR A 145 11.38 7.68 -2.95
CA TYR A 145 11.68 8.60 -1.85
C TYR A 145 12.79 9.58 -2.20
N SER A 146 13.00 9.89 -3.48
CA SER A 146 14.06 10.80 -3.94
C SER A 146 13.83 12.25 -3.55
N LYS A 147 12.57 12.69 -3.54
CA LYS A 147 12.18 14.08 -3.28
C LYS A 147 11.91 14.37 -1.80
N ILE A 148 11.91 13.34 -0.97
CA ILE A 148 11.55 13.43 0.43
C ILE A 148 12.85 13.34 1.24
N SER A 149 12.99 14.18 2.26
CA SER A 149 14.04 13.97 3.24
C SER A 149 13.80 12.61 3.89
N GLN A 150 14.71 11.65 3.65
CA GLN A 150 14.71 10.32 4.26
C GLN A 150 14.96 10.41 5.77
N THR A 151 14.07 11.12 6.45
CA THR A 151 13.99 11.19 7.89
C THR A 151 13.40 9.88 8.36
N GLU A 152 14.01 9.34 9.41
CA GLU A 152 13.60 8.10 10.04
C GLU A 152 12.10 8.08 10.38
N VAL A 153 11.56 9.23 10.79
CA VAL A 153 10.14 9.45 11.10
C VAL A 153 9.24 9.23 9.87
N TYR A 154 9.63 9.73 8.70
CA TYR A 154 8.80 9.58 7.50
C TYR A 154 8.73 8.12 7.05
N ILE A 155 9.88 7.43 7.00
CA ILE A 155 9.94 6.03 6.58
C ILE A 155 9.19 5.14 7.59
N THR A 156 9.28 5.46 8.87
CA THR A 156 8.53 4.82 9.95
C THR A 156 7.02 4.90 9.70
N ASN A 157 6.49 6.09 9.47
CA ASN A 157 5.06 6.28 9.22
C ASN A 157 4.58 5.53 7.96
N GLU A 158 5.43 5.48 6.92
CA GLU A 158 5.13 4.70 5.71
C GLU A 158 5.09 3.19 6.01
N ILE A 159 6.06 2.67 6.77
CA ILE A 159 6.07 1.27 7.20
C ILE A 159 4.83 0.95 8.02
N GLU A 160 4.44 1.81 8.96
CA GLU A 160 3.23 1.62 9.76
C GLU A 160 1.98 1.56 8.88
N SER A 161 1.85 2.47 7.91
CA SER A 161 0.71 2.46 6.99
C SER A 161 0.61 1.15 6.20
N ILE A 162 1.75 0.61 5.77
CA ILE A 162 1.82 -0.65 5.02
C ILE A 162 1.47 -1.83 5.92
N ILE A 163 1.99 -1.87 7.15
CA ILE A 163 1.68 -2.93 8.12
C ILE A 163 0.20 -2.91 8.52
N VAL A 164 -0.40 -1.74 8.66
CA VAL A 164 -1.85 -1.61 8.93
C VAL A 164 -2.66 -2.20 7.77
N ASN A 165 -2.28 -1.94 6.52
CA ASN A 165 -2.96 -2.48 5.34
C ASN A 165 -2.85 -4.01 5.23
N ILE A 166 -1.73 -4.60 5.68
CA ILE A 166 -1.48 -6.06 5.64
C ILE A 166 -2.15 -6.79 6.82
N GLU A 167 -2.72 -6.05 7.78
CA GLU A 167 -3.10 -6.49 9.11
C GLU A 167 -1.89 -6.78 10.02
N VAL A 168 -1.73 -5.92 11.04
CA VAL A 168 -0.61 -5.93 12.01
C VAL A 168 -0.38 -7.32 12.63
N LYS A 169 -1.45 -8.12 12.80
CA LYS A 169 -1.42 -9.42 13.47
C LYS A 169 -0.72 -10.52 12.66
N LYS A 170 -0.64 -10.39 11.34
CA LYS A 170 -0.01 -11.40 10.48
C LYS A 170 1.49 -11.17 10.33
N VAL A 171 1.98 -9.94 10.44
CA VAL A 171 3.41 -9.62 10.28
C VAL A 171 4.19 -10.02 11.53
N ALA A 172 4.85 -11.17 11.47
CA ALA A 172 5.65 -11.77 12.53
C ALA A 172 7.07 -11.20 12.62
N GLU A 173 7.64 -10.84 11.47
CA GLU A 173 9.02 -10.36 11.37
C GLU A 173 9.13 -9.24 10.33
N ILE A 174 10.06 -8.32 10.55
CA ILE A 174 10.41 -7.27 9.60
C ILE A 174 11.91 -7.37 9.37
N VAL A 175 12.36 -7.33 8.11
CA VAL A 175 13.77 -7.44 7.74
C VAL A 175 14.16 -6.25 6.89
N THR A 176 15.19 -5.50 7.27
CA THR A 176 15.69 -4.35 6.48
C THR A 176 17.16 -4.50 6.11
N ASN A 177 17.50 -4.15 4.86
CA ASN A 177 18.89 -4.08 4.40
C ASN A 177 19.58 -2.74 4.75
N SER A 178 18.88 -1.80 5.37
CA SER A 178 19.39 -0.46 5.68
C SER A 178 19.76 -0.32 7.16
N ASN A 179 21.02 0.07 7.42
CA ASN A 179 21.56 0.26 8.77
C ASN A 179 20.81 1.31 9.61
N LYS A 180 20.08 2.24 8.97
CA LYS A 180 19.26 3.25 9.66
C LYS A 180 17.94 2.69 10.19
N LEU A 181 17.32 1.73 9.51
CA LEU A 181 16.01 1.19 9.90
C LEU A 181 16.10 0.02 10.90
N VAL A 182 17.29 -0.51 11.16
CA VAL A 182 17.52 -1.60 12.14
C VAL A 182 17.13 -1.21 13.57
N TYR A 183 17.23 0.07 13.93
CA TYR A 183 16.80 0.56 15.25
C TYR A 183 15.27 0.52 15.40
N TYR A 184 14.55 0.96 14.35
CA TYR A 184 13.10 0.93 14.32
C TYR A 184 12.54 -0.50 14.29
N GLU A 185 13.17 -1.42 13.54
CA GLU A 185 12.80 -2.84 13.50
C GLU A 185 12.81 -3.45 14.92
N LYS A 186 13.84 -3.15 15.71
CA LYS A 186 13.93 -3.62 17.10
C LYS A 186 12.83 -3.04 17.97
N ASP A 187 12.58 -1.74 17.88
CA ASP A 187 11.54 -1.07 18.69
C ASP A 187 10.13 -1.54 18.33
N LEU A 188 9.82 -1.72 17.04
CA LEU A 188 8.52 -2.19 16.59
C LEU A 188 8.29 -3.68 16.93
N THR A 189 9.33 -4.52 16.80
CA THR A 189 9.28 -5.94 17.21
C THR A 189 9.14 -6.06 18.74
N GLN A 190 9.85 -5.23 19.50
CA GLN A 190 9.70 -5.12 20.96
C GLN A 190 8.30 -4.63 21.38
N GLN A 191 7.74 -3.63 20.69
CA GLN A 191 6.38 -3.15 20.94
C GLN A 191 5.34 -4.21 20.58
N LYS A 192 5.49 -4.94 19.48
CA LYS A 192 4.61 -6.05 19.10
C LYS A 192 4.65 -7.19 20.12
N LEU A 193 5.83 -7.60 20.57
CA LEU A 193 5.99 -8.59 21.64
C LEU A 193 5.34 -8.10 22.94
N ARG A 194 5.54 -6.83 23.32
CA ARG A 194 4.88 -6.22 24.49
C ARG A 194 3.36 -6.21 24.37
N ASN A 195 2.81 -5.81 23.22
CA ASN A 195 1.36 -5.74 23.01
C ASN A 195 0.72 -7.13 22.96
N SER A 196 1.41 -8.12 22.37
CA SER A 196 0.95 -9.52 22.39
C SER A 196 1.00 -10.13 23.78
N VAL A 197 2.05 -9.87 24.56
CA VAL A 197 2.17 -10.31 25.96
C VAL A 197 1.15 -9.61 26.84
N ASN A 198 0.93 -8.31 26.66
CA ASN A 198 -0.11 -7.57 27.39
C ASN A 198 -1.51 -8.10 27.07
N ASN A 199 -1.81 -8.43 25.82
CA ASN A 199 -3.11 -9.00 25.45
C ASN A 199 -3.31 -10.45 25.97
N SER A 200 -2.24 -11.26 26.02
CA SER A 200 -2.27 -12.60 26.65
C SER A 200 -2.43 -12.50 28.17
N ILE A 201 -1.70 -11.60 28.83
CA ILE A 201 -1.83 -11.37 30.27
C ILE A 201 -3.22 -10.81 30.60
N PHE A 202 -3.80 -9.94 29.76
CA PHE A 202 -5.17 -9.46 29.95
C PHE A 202 -6.23 -10.53 29.68
N SER A 203 -6.04 -11.47 28.76
CA SER A 203 -6.96 -12.61 28.58
C SER A 203 -6.87 -13.57 29.76
N ASP A 204 -5.66 -13.89 30.21
CA ASP A 204 -5.42 -14.85 31.30
C ASP A 204 -5.88 -14.27 32.64
N ILE A 205 -5.69 -12.96 32.88
CA ILE A 205 -6.21 -12.28 34.07
C ILE A 205 -7.74 -12.18 34.01
N ASN A 206 -8.35 -11.87 32.86
CA ASN A 206 -9.80 -11.80 32.76
C ASN A 206 -10.47 -13.17 32.91
N GLU A 207 -9.87 -14.25 32.38
CA GLU A 207 -10.34 -15.61 32.57
C GLU A 207 -10.18 -16.06 34.04
N HIS A 208 -9.04 -15.75 34.67
CA HIS A 208 -8.82 -16.03 36.08
C HIS A 208 -9.78 -15.23 36.98
N LEU A 209 -10.04 -13.95 36.67
CA LEU A 209 -11.01 -13.12 37.40
C LEU A 209 -12.46 -13.58 37.17
N LEU A 210 -12.82 -14.07 35.98
CA LEU A 210 -14.16 -14.65 35.74
C LEU A 210 -14.36 -15.93 36.54
N ASN A 211 -13.36 -16.82 36.54
CA ASN A 211 -13.41 -18.09 37.26
C ASN A 211 -13.44 -17.88 38.78
N THR A 212 -12.63 -16.94 39.30
CA THR A 212 -12.61 -16.61 40.73
C THR A 212 -13.95 -15.99 41.17
N ASN A 213 -14.58 -15.18 40.33
CA ASN A 213 -15.91 -14.63 40.62
C ASN A 213 -17.02 -15.68 40.54
N GLN A 214 -16.93 -16.67 39.64
CA GLN A 214 -17.88 -17.80 39.62
C GLN A 214 -17.73 -18.72 40.83
N GLU A 215 -16.50 -19.00 41.27
CA GLU A 215 -16.23 -19.79 42.48
C GLU A 215 -16.73 -19.09 43.75
N TYR A 216 -16.54 -17.77 43.87
CA TYR A 216 -17.08 -16.96 44.98
C TYR A 216 -18.62 -16.92 45.01
N GLN A 217 -19.29 -16.95 43.84
CA GLN A 217 -20.75 -17.00 43.77
C GLN A 217 -21.30 -18.40 44.07
N LEU A 218 -20.52 -19.46 43.79
CA LEU A 218 -20.86 -20.84 44.15
C LEU A 218 -20.64 -21.12 45.65
N SER A 219 -19.57 -20.59 46.26
CA SER A 219 -19.33 -20.72 47.70
C SER A 219 -20.36 -19.96 48.54
N ASN A 220 -20.73 -18.75 48.12
CA ASN A 220 -21.75 -17.94 48.82
C ASN A 220 -23.16 -18.50 48.66
N ASN A 221 -23.46 -19.25 47.59
CA ASN A 221 -24.75 -19.93 47.44
C ASN A 221 -24.84 -21.26 48.19
N GLN A 222 -23.72 -21.85 48.61
CA GLN A 222 -23.70 -23.03 49.48
C GLN A 222 -23.76 -22.67 50.98
N GLU A 223 -23.31 -21.50 51.40
CA GLU A 223 -23.42 -21.04 52.80
C GLU A 223 -24.83 -20.52 53.19
N ILE A 224 -25.71 -20.25 52.23
CA ILE A 224 -27.07 -19.72 52.50
C ILE A 224 -28.13 -20.83 52.72
N THR A 225 -27.78 -22.12 52.69
CA THR A 225 -28.75 -23.23 52.91
C THR A 225 -28.59 -24.02 54.22
N LEU A 226 -27.84 -23.52 55.21
CA LEU A 226 -27.67 -24.20 56.51
C LEU A 226 -28.03 -23.38 57.77
N SER A 227 -28.74 -22.25 57.67
CA SER A 227 -29.14 -21.45 58.84
C SER A 227 -30.64 -21.15 59.02
N GLU A 228 -31.56 -21.81 58.31
CA GLU A 228 -33.02 -21.67 58.54
C GLU A 228 -33.71 -22.91 59.17
N ILE A 229 -33.00 -23.70 59.99
CA ILE A 229 -33.66 -24.67 60.88
C ILE A 229 -33.04 -24.62 62.28
N VAL A 230 -33.34 -23.58 63.07
CA VAL A 230 -33.63 -23.69 64.52
C VAL A 230 -34.42 -22.44 64.92
N GLU A 231 -35.75 -22.54 64.93
CA GLU A 231 -36.62 -21.89 65.94
C GLU A 231 -38.04 -22.47 65.83
N GLN A 232 -38.25 -23.65 66.43
CA GLN A 232 -39.47 -24.09 67.13
C GLN A 232 -39.08 -25.02 68.27
#